data_AF-A0A1Y1WZ38-F1
#
_entry.id   AF-A0A1Y1WZ38-F1
#
_cell.length_a   1.000
_cell.length_b   1.000
_cell.length_c   1.000
_cell.angle_alpha   90.00
_cell.angle_beta   90.00
_cell.angle_gamma   90.00
#
_symmetry.space_group_name_H-M   'P 1'
#
loop_
_entity.id
_entity.type
_entity.pdbx_description
1 polymer ?
#
loop_
_entity_poly.entity_id
_entity_poly.type
_entity_poly.pdbx_seq_one_letter_code
_entity_poly.pdbx_strand_id
1 'polypeptide(L)'
;MNVSYGKDIINAIAFSATGGSDIFTIIVNDFNEYAERNGIDIKIELNMITDSNLTMEVTNYESILMSVFTKKSSKYDIIFYDNIYSIKFGPHLVPLNDKLSSDHIKMYLDGIASQTCYFKNKLIGLPVFVDCNVLYYNENYLNQYDI
;
A
#
# COMPACT_ATOMS: atom_id res chain seq x y z
N MET A 1 3.76 -34.59 21.01
CA MET A 1 4.00 -34.35 19.58
C MET A 1 3.57 -32.91 19.31
N ASN A 2 4.52 -32.00 19.09
CA ASN A 2 4.20 -30.64 18.64
C ASN A 2 4.10 -30.70 17.11
N VAL A 3 2.88 -30.61 16.59
CA VAL A 3 2.66 -30.37 15.17
C VAL A 3 2.98 -28.90 14.96
N SER A 4 4.10 -28.62 14.27
CA SER A 4 4.34 -27.28 13.74
C SER A 4 3.38 -27.10 12.58
N TYR A 5 2.36 -26.27 12.75
CA TYR A 5 1.62 -25.73 11.62
C TYR A 5 2.60 -24.83 10.84
N GLY A 6 2.46 -24.78 9.51
CA GLY A 6 3.30 -23.90 8.69
C GLY A 6 2.79 -22.47 8.81
N LYS A 7 3.70 -21.48 8.78
CA LYS A 7 3.37 -20.05 8.81
C LYS A 7 2.32 -19.71 7.75
N ASP A 8 1.27 -18.98 8.16
CA ASP A 8 0.31 -18.41 7.23
C ASP A 8 0.99 -17.34 6.37
N ILE A 9 0.89 -17.48 5.05
CA ILE A 9 1.51 -16.55 4.10
C ILE A 9 0.48 -15.53 3.62
N ILE A 10 0.75 -14.27 3.90
CA ILE A 10 0.00 -13.12 3.40
C ILE A 10 0.74 -12.56 2.19
N ASN A 11 0.08 -12.55 1.02
CA ASN A 11 0.69 -12.07 -0.21
C ASN A 11 0.38 -10.58 -0.40
N ALA A 12 1.41 -9.75 -0.39
CA ALA A 12 1.30 -8.33 -0.68
C ALA A 12 1.78 -8.02 -2.11
N ILE A 13 1.20 -7.03 -2.78
CA ILE A 13 1.69 -6.49 -4.05
C ILE A 13 1.90 -4.98 -3.96
N ALA A 14 3.03 -4.50 -4.49
CA ALA A 14 3.39 -3.08 -4.55
C ALA A 14 4.03 -2.73 -5.90
N PHE A 15 4.19 -1.45 -6.18
CA PHE A 15 4.86 -0.95 -7.38
C PHE A 15 5.99 0.01 -7.02
N SER A 16 7.19 -0.25 -7.53
CA SER A 16 8.40 0.48 -7.14
C SER A 16 8.40 1.94 -7.57
N ALA A 17 7.69 2.30 -8.65
CA ALA A 17 7.70 3.68 -9.15
C ALA A 17 6.73 4.61 -8.40
N THR A 18 6.00 4.14 -7.39
CA THR A 18 5.08 4.95 -6.57
C THR A 18 5.79 5.87 -5.56
N GLY A 19 7.07 6.19 -5.77
CA GLY A 19 7.83 7.11 -4.90
C GLY A 19 8.26 6.55 -3.54
N GLY A 20 7.77 5.36 -3.16
CA GLY A 20 8.00 4.73 -1.85
C GLY A 20 8.49 3.28 -1.89
N SER A 21 9.17 2.83 -2.95
CA SER A 21 9.59 1.42 -3.11
C SER A 21 10.23 0.81 -1.86
N ASP A 22 11.09 1.58 -1.21
CA ASP A 22 11.89 1.12 -0.09
C ASP A 22 11.04 0.99 1.17
N ILE A 23 10.02 1.83 1.32
CA ILE A 23 9.16 1.85 2.51
C ILE A 23 8.35 0.56 2.64
N PHE A 24 7.88 0.00 1.52
CA PHE A 24 7.11 -1.24 1.54
C PHE A 24 7.96 -2.41 2.04
N THR A 25 9.21 -2.48 1.58
CA THR A 25 10.15 -3.52 2.00
C THR A 25 10.49 -3.38 3.47
N ILE A 26 10.74 -2.15 3.95
CA ILE A 26 11.01 -1.87 5.37
C ILE A 26 9.84 -2.30 6.24
N ILE A 27 8.62 -1.86 5.94
CA ILE A 27 7.43 -2.18 6.75
C ILE A 27 7.15 -3.69 6.79
N VAL A 28 7.29 -4.37 5.65
CA VAL A 28 7.08 -5.83 5.57
C VAL A 28 8.14 -6.57 6.38
N ASN A 29 9.40 -6.17 6.29
CA ASN A 29 10.48 -6.79 7.05
C ASN A 29 10.31 -6.55 8.55
N ASP A 30 10.00 -5.32 8.96
CA ASP A 30 9.75 -4.95 10.36
C ASP A 30 8.61 -5.79 10.95
N PHE A 31 7.50 -5.94 10.21
CA PHE A 31 6.41 -6.80 10.63
C PHE A 31 6.83 -8.28 10.74
N ASN A 32 7.55 -8.81 9.75
CA ASN A 32 7.98 -10.20 9.75
C ASN A 32 8.92 -10.51 10.92
N GLU A 33 9.86 -9.60 11.21
CA GLU A 33 10.73 -9.71 12.38
C GLU A 33 9.96 -9.59 13.68
N TYR A 34 8.97 -8.69 13.76
CA TYR A 34 8.09 -8.58 14.92
C TYR A 34 7.28 -9.86 15.13
N ALA A 35 6.71 -10.43 14.06
CA ALA A 35 5.92 -11.65 14.11
C ALA A 35 6.76 -12.82 14.62
N GLU A 36 7.98 -12.98 14.10
CA GLU A 36 8.91 -14.02 14.55
C GLU A 36 9.30 -13.85 16.03
N ARG A 37 9.64 -12.62 16.45
CA ARG A 37 10.00 -12.32 17.85
C ARG A 37 8.86 -12.57 18.84
N ASN A 38 7.61 -12.44 18.40
CA ASN A 38 6.43 -12.56 19.24
C ASN A 38 5.68 -13.89 19.04
N GLY A 39 6.23 -14.83 18.26
CA GLY A 39 5.58 -16.13 18.02
C GLY A 39 4.25 -16.02 17.26
N ILE A 40 4.08 -14.99 16.44
CA ILE A 40 2.93 -14.82 15.56
C ILE A 40 3.20 -15.63 14.28
N ASP A 41 2.32 -16.58 13.98
CA ASP A 41 2.50 -17.54 12.87
C ASP A 41 2.09 -16.98 11.51
N ILE A 42 2.53 -15.76 11.20
CA ILE A 42 2.21 -15.03 9.97
C ILE A 42 3.50 -14.53 9.34
N LYS A 43 3.60 -14.62 8.01
CA LYS A 43 4.66 -14.00 7.22
C LYS A 43 4.04 -13.27 6.03
N ILE A 44 4.44 -12.03 5.81
CA ILE A 44 4.08 -11.26 4.62
C ILE A 44 5.14 -11.49 3.54
N GLU A 45 4.71 -11.87 2.34
CA GLU A 45 5.54 -11.95 1.14
C GLU A 45 5.22 -10.79 0.19
N LEU A 46 6.20 -9.90 0.01
CA LEU A 46 6.07 -8.72 -0.83
C LEU A 46 6.41 -9.04 -2.29
N ASN A 47 5.43 -8.90 -3.16
CA ASN A 47 5.58 -9.00 -4.60
C ASN A 47 5.77 -7.59 -5.18
N MET A 48 7.03 -7.16 -5.31
CA MET A 48 7.35 -5.85 -5.88
C MET A 48 7.32 -5.90 -7.41
N ILE A 49 6.41 -5.12 -8.00
CA ILE A 49 6.41 -4.87 -9.44
C ILE A 49 7.39 -3.72 -9.72
N THR A 50 8.24 -3.90 -10.71
CA THR A 50 9.20 -2.90 -11.18
C THR A 50 9.01 -2.69 -12.67
N ASP A 51 9.48 -1.56 -13.20
CA ASP A 51 9.43 -1.30 -14.64
C ASP A 51 10.18 -2.38 -15.45
N SER A 52 11.25 -2.94 -14.90
CA SER A 52 12.01 -4.03 -15.52
C SER A 52 11.23 -5.35 -15.63
N ASN A 53 10.21 -5.53 -14.79
CA ASN A 53 9.45 -6.78 -14.68
C ASN A 53 8.05 -6.67 -15.33
N LEU A 54 7.70 -5.50 -15.87
CA LEU A 54 6.50 -5.30 -16.67
C LEU A 54 6.71 -5.83 -18.09
N THR A 55 5.78 -6.63 -18.59
CA THR A 55 5.79 -7.10 -19.97
C THR A 55 5.16 -6.05 -20.89
N MET A 56 5.49 -6.08 -22.19
CA MET A 56 4.92 -5.18 -23.20
C MET A 56 3.37 -5.19 -23.27
N GLU A 57 2.71 -6.24 -22.77
CA GLU A 57 1.24 -6.35 -22.74
C GLU A 57 0.59 -5.72 -21.49
N VAL A 58 1.37 -5.48 -20.43
CA VAL A 58 0.91 -4.87 -19.17
C VAL A 58 1.51 -3.48 -19.09
N THR A 59 0.79 -2.51 -19.63
CA THR A 59 1.27 -1.15 -19.83
C THR A 59 1.36 -0.30 -18.56
N ASN A 60 0.73 -0.71 -17.45
CA ASN A 60 0.88 -0.08 -16.13
C ASN A 60 0.39 -0.98 -14.99
N TYR A 61 0.86 -0.70 -13.77
CA TYR A 61 0.54 -1.42 -12.54
C TYR A 61 -0.97 -1.52 -12.27
N GLU A 62 -1.71 -0.48 -12.58
CA GLU A 62 -3.16 -0.41 -12.39
C GLU A 62 -3.90 -1.45 -13.23
N SER A 63 -3.40 -1.76 -14.42
CA SER A 63 -3.98 -2.79 -15.28
C SER A 63 -3.78 -4.19 -14.70
N ILE A 64 -2.66 -4.43 -13.99
CA ILE A 64 -2.45 -5.66 -13.22
C ILE A 64 -3.52 -5.78 -12.15
N LEU A 65 -3.67 -4.74 -11.33
CA LEU A 65 -4.65 -4.73 -10.24
C LEU A 65 -6.08 -4.92 -10.77
N MET A 66 -6.43 -4.26 -11.87
CA MET A 66 -7.74 -4.47 -12.51
C MET A 66 -7.94 -5.90 -13.01
N SER A 67 -6.90 -6.53 -13.57
CA SER A 67 -6.97 -7.94 -13.97
C SER A 67 -7.20 -8.85 -12.77
N VAL A 68 -6.50 -8.61 -11.66
CA VAL A 68 -6.66 -9.32 -10.38
C VAL A 68 -8.09 -9.17 -9.86
N PHE A 69 -8.60 -7.94 -9.79
CA PHE A 69 -9.96 -7.65 -9.31
C PHE A 69 -11.05 -8.24 -10.20
N THR A 70 -10.94 -8.09 -11.52
CA THR A 70 -11.93 -8.58 -12.48
C THR A 70 -12.02 -10.10 -12.46
N LYS A 71 -10.87 -10.77 -12.31
CA LYS A 71 -10.80 -12.23 -12.18
C LYS A 71 -11.19 -12.73 -10.78
N LYS A 72 -11.47 -11.83 -9.82
CA LYS A 72 -11.68 -12.16 -8.40
C LYS A 72 -10.57 -13.07 -7.87
N SER A 73 -9.33 -12.77 -8.26
CA SER A 73 -8.18 -13.58 -7.92
C SER A 73 -7.86 -13.45 -6.43
N SER A 74 -7.59 -14.58 -5.76
CA SER A 74 -7.09 -14.64 -4.39
C SER A 74 -5.57 -14.61 -4.31
N LYS A 75 -4.89 -14.05 -5.33
CA LYS A 75 -3.42 -14.05 -5.41
C LYS A 75 -2.78 -13.10 -4.40
N TYR A 76 -3.47 -12.02 -4.05
CA TYR A 76 -2.96 -10.97 -3.17
C TYR A 76 -4.00 -10.63 -2.11
N ASP A 77 -3.53 -10.52 -0.88
CA ASP A 77 -4.30 -10.18 0.31
C ASP A 77 -4.15 -8.70 0.67
N ILE A 78 -2.96 -8.14 0.41
CA ILE A 78 -2.62 -6.74 0.63
C ILE A 78 -2.20 -6.09 -0.69
N ILE A 79 -2.75 -4.91 -0.97
CA ILE A 79 -2.48 -4.15 -2.19
C ILE A 79 -2.06 -2.74 -1.80
N PHE A 80 -0.84 -2.36 -2.20
CA PHE A 80 -0.37 -0.98 -2.10
C PHE A 80 -0.69 -0.25 -3.41
N TYR A 81 -1.45 0.82 -3.35
CA TYR A 81 -1.87 1.55 -4.56
C TYR A 81 -2.02 3.04 -4.28
N ASP A 82 -1.93 3.85 -5.34
CA ASP A 82 -2.13 5.29 -5.27
C ASP A 82 -3.61 5.63 -5.00
N ASN A 83 -3.86 6.50 -4.04
CA ASN A 83 -5.22 6.86 -3.61
C ASN A 83 -6.08 7.48 -4.72
N ILE A 84 -5.49 8.00 -5.81
CA ILE A 84 -6.26 8.46 -6.98
C ILE A 84 -7.15 7.34 -7.56
N TYR A 85 -6.78 6.07 -7.34
CA TYR A 85 -7.54 4.92 -7.83
C TYR A 85 -8.59 4.39 -6.84
N SER A 86 -8.80 5.03 -5.68
CA SER A 86 -9.79 4.59 -4.68
C SER A 86 -11.21 4.47 -5.24
N ILE A 87 -11.61 5.32 -6.20
CA ILE A 87 -12.92 5.22 -6.88
C ILE A 87 -12.98 3.96 -7.76
N LYS A 88 -11.88 3.62 -8.43
CA LYS A 88 -11.78 2.51 -9.38
C LYS A 88 -11.68 1.16 -8.65
N PHE A 89 -10.86 1.10 -7.61
CA PHE A 89 -10.58 -0.14 -6.88
C PHE A 89 -11.51 -0.38 -5.70
N GLY A 90 -12.08 0.68 -5.11
CA GLY A 90 -12.95 0.59 -3.94
C GLY A 90 -14.09 -0.42 -4.00
N PRO A 91 -14.77 -0.66 -5.15
CA PRO A 91 -15.77 -1.72 -5.27
C PRO A 91 -15.26 -3.14 -5.01
N HIS A 92 -13.94 -3.36 -5.11
CA HIS A 92 -13.29 -4.67 -4.99
C HIS A 92 -12.57 -4.87 -3.66
N LEU A 93 -12.44 -3.82 -2.84
CA LEU A 93 -11.68 -3.84 -1.60
C LEU A 93 -12.58 -4.14 -0.39
N VAL A 94 -11.97 -4.74 0.63
CA VAL A 94 -12.64 -5.09 1.88
C VAL A 94 -12.88 -3.82 2.71
N PRO A 95 -14.12 -3.57 3.17
CA PRO A 95 -14.38 -2.51 4.14
C PRO A 95 -13.66 -2.80 5.46
N LEU A 96 -12.76 -1.91 5.86
CA LEU A 96 -11.95 -2.04 7.07
C LEU A 96 -12.69 -1.64 8.34
N ASN A 97 -13.81 -0.91 8.22
CA ASN A 97 -14.64 -0.51 9.37
C ASN A 97 -15.10 -1.71 10.22
N ASP A 98 -15.27 -2.88 9.61
CA ASP A 98 -15.70 -4.12 10.28
C ASP A 98 -14.52 -5.00 10.71
N LYS A 99 -13.29 -4.61 10.38
CA LYS A 99 -12.05 -5.40 10.59
C LYS A 99 -11.13 -4.78 11.64
N LEU A 100 -11.20 -3.47 11.81
CA LEU A 100 -10.38 -2.71 12.74
C LEU A 100 -11.23 -2.16 13.88
N SER A 101 -10.63 -2.04 15.07
CA SER A 101 -11.29 -1.37 16.19
C SER A 101 -11.55 0.10 15.86
N SER A 102 -12.60 0.67 16.46
CA SER A 102 -12.89 2.11 16.31
C SER A 102 -11.73 2.98 16.73
N ASP A 103 -10.96 2.54 17.72
CA ASP A 103 -9.83 3.30 18.26
C ASP A 103 -8.65 3.29 17.29
N HIS A 104 -8.35 2.16 16.65
CA HIS A 104 -7.36 2.12 15.56
C HIS A 104 -7.78 2.97 14.38
N ILE A 105 -9.06 2.94 13.99
CA ILE A 105 -9.56 3.78 12.89
C ILE A 105 -9.37 5.27 13.23
N LYS A 106 -9.77 5.70 14.43
CA LYS A 106 -9.68 7.10 14.86
C LYS A 106 -8.26 7.66 14.78
N MET A 107 -7.22 6.84 15.02
CA MET A 107 -5.82 7.28 14.89
C MET A 107 -5.48 7.88 13.52
N TYR A 108 -6.21 7.49 12.46
CA TYR A 108 -5.97 7.95 11.08
C TYR A 108 -6.98 8.99 10.58
N LEU A 109 -8.14 9.12 11.22
CA LEU A 109 -9.25 9.95 10.69
C LEU A 109 -8.98 11.45 10.77
N ASP A 110 -8.19 11.90 11.74
CA ASP A 110 -7.84 13.32 11.89
C ASP A 110 -6.91 13.81 10.76
N GLY A 111 -6.38 12.89 9.95
CA GLY A 111 -5.47 13.18 8.84
C GLY A 111 -6.06 12.93 7.45
N ILE A 112 -5.17 12.67 6.49
CA ILE A 112 -5.49 12.53 5.06
C ILE A 112 -6.40 11.32 4.76
N ALA A 113 -6.42 10.31 5.63
CA ALA A 113 -7.17 9.07 5.41
C ALA A 113 -8.68 9.31 5.24
N SER A 114 -9.24 10.30 5.97
CA SER A 114 -10.65 10.68 5.86
C SER A 114 -11.04 11.17 4.46
N GLN A 115 -10.06 11.65 3.68
CA GLN A 115 -10.26 12.20 2.34
C GLN A 115 -9.86 11.22 1.24
N THR A 116 -8.86 10.36 1.48
CA THR A 116 -8.22 9.55 0.42
C THR A 116 -8.52 8.05 0.51
N CYS A 117 -8.88 7.55 1.69
CA CYS A 117 -9.05 6.11 1.95
C CYS A 117 -10.51 5.66 2.04
N TYR A 118 -11.47 6.54 1.76
CA TYR A 118 -12.90 6.23 1.78
C TYR A 118 -13.49 6.02 0.38
N PHE A 119 -14.33 4.99 0.25
CA PHE A 119 -15.19 4.76 -0.91
C PHE A 119 -16.62 4.52 -0.45
N LYS A 120 -17.57 5.36 -0.88
CA LYS A 120 -18.99 5.29 -0.51
C LYS A 120 -19.21 5.08 1.00
N ASN A 121 -18.58 5.94 1.82
CA ASN A 121 -18.61 5.92 3.29
C ASN A 121 -17.97 4.69 3.95
N LYS A 122 -17.20 3.88 3.21
CA LYS A 122 -16.44 2.75 3.74
C LYS A 122 -14.95 3.07 3.68
N LEU A 123 -14.25 2.89 4.79
CA LEU A 123 -12.80 2.90 4.84
C LEU A 123 -12.30 1.64 4.11
N ILE A 124 -11.62 1.80 2.99
CA ILE A 124 -11.17 0.71 2.12
C ILE A 124 -9.64 0.51 2.14
N GLY A 125 -8.92 1.38 2.85
CA GLY A 125 -7.47 1.35 2.96
C GLY A 125 -6.99 2.21 4.12
N LEU A 126 -5.67 2.23 4.32
CA LEU A 126 -4.99 3.10 5.27
C LEU A 126 -3.81 3.77 4.56
N PRO A 127 -3.47 5.02 4.89
CA PRO A 127 -2.30 5.68 4.32
C PRO A 127 -1.02 5.02 4.85
N VAL A 128 -0.09 4.72 3.96
CA VAL A 128 1.23 4.15 4.31
C VAL A 128 2.28 5.26 4.38
N PHE A 129 2.33 6.09 3.35
CA PHE A 129 3.09 7.34 3.33
C PHE A 129 2.29 8.37 2.56
N VAL A 130 2.72 9.63 2.69
CA VAL A 130 2.17 10.76 1.95
C VAL A 130 3.32 11.43 1.25
N ASP A 131 3.21 11.59 -0.06
CA ASP A 131 4.08 12.42 -0.85
C ASP A 131 3.32 13.65 -1.35
N CYS A 132 4.06 14.72 -1.63
CA CYS A 132 3.50 15.92 -2.20
C CYS A 132 4.52 16.61 -3.10
N ASN A 133 4.01 17.24 -4.15
CA ASN A 133 4.83 18.08 -5.00
C ASN A 133 5.05 19.42 -4.30
N VAL A 134 6.30 19.77 -4.08
CA VAL A 134 6.70 21.07 -3.52
C VAL A 134 7.67 21.76 -4.45
N LEU A 135 7.62 23.09 -4.49
CA LEU A 135 8.55 23.90 -5.27
C LEU A 135 9.86 24.04 -4.49
N TYR A 136 10.92 23.40 -4.98
CA TYR A 136 12.28 23.69 -4.58
C TYR A 136 12.85 24.78 -5.47
N TYR A 137 13.52 25.76 -4.87
CA TYR A 137 14.23 26.82 -5.60
C TYR A 137 15.65 26.96 -5.08
N ASN A 138 16.51 27.53 -5.92
CA ASN A 138 17.87 27.88 -5.54
C ASN A 138 17.90 29.37 -5.15
N GLU A 139 17.99 29.63 -3.86
CA GLU A 139 18.01 30.98 -3.30
C GLU A 139 19.14 31.84 -3.89
N ASN A 140 20.31 31.26 -4.17
CA ASN A 140 21.43 32.00 -4.77
C ASN A 140 21.09 32.51 -6.17
N TYR A 141 20.37 31.71 -6.98
CA TYR A 141 19.97 32.15 -8.31
C TYR A 141 18.84 33.16 -8.25
N LEU A 142 17.87 33.02 -7.34
CA LEU A 142 16.83 34.03 -7.18
C LEU A 142 17.43 35.40 -6.82
N ASN A 143 18.34 35.41 -5.84
CA ASN A 143 19.06 36.61 -5.44
C ASN A 143 19.94 37.19 -6.56
N GLN A 144 20.59 36.36 -7.39
CA GLN A 144 21.42 36.84 -8.50
C GLN A 144 20.61 37.62 -9.55
N TYR A 145 19.35 37.26 -9.74
CA TYR A 145 18.47 37.88 -10.73
C TYR A 145 17.48 38.88 -10.11
N ASP A 146 17.64 39.26 -8.83
CA ASP A 146 16.72 40.13 -8.06
C ASP A 146 15.24 39.66 -8.13
N ILE A 147 15.03 38.33 -8.05
CA ILE A 147 13.72 37.67 -8.01
C ILE A 147 13.41 37.23 -6.57
#